data_AF-A0A7C6GK37-F1
#
_entry.id   AF-A0A7C6GK37-F1
#
_cell.length_a   1.000
_cell.length_b   1.000
_cell.length_c   1.000
_cell.angle_alpha   90.00
_cell.angle_beta   90.00
_cell.angle_gamma   90.00
#
_symmetry.space_group_name_H-M   'P 1'
#
loop_
_entity.id
_entity.type
_entity.pdbx_description
1 polymer ?
#
loop_
_entity_poly.entity_id
_entity_poly.type
_entity_poly.pdbx_seq_one_letter_code
_entity_poly.pdbx_strand_id
1 'polypeptide(L)'
;LMDLRERGQVTELNFETVSAAFDLKLKLSMFAGFIITTPWWVYQIWAFIAPALKKREKAYAIIFTIAGAILFAAGAAVGIWIMPHAVQILTSFAPASAVMLMKSNMYFSFYMRLVLVFGMSFLIPLAMVGLNQLNILRAETMLKGWRWAVVSAFVFAAVANPLPDPWNMTFQALAMLTLYLLAVGISYIHDRRHDKKQAKEEAELDAALARLDEKDKKDD
;
A
#
# COMPACT_ATOMS: atom_id res chain seq x y z
N LEU A 1 17.03 22.59 -1.47
CA LEU A 1 16.83 24.06 -1.46
C LEU A 1 18.15 24.81 -1.31
N MET A 2 19.05 24.45 -0.38
CA MET A 2 20.40 25.06 -0.30
C MET A 2 21.22 24.90 -1.60
N ASP A 3 21.22 23.71 -2.19
CA ASP A 3 21.98 23.37 -3.41
C ASP A 3 21.51 24.11 -4.70
N LEU A 4 20.27 24.62 -4.71
CA LEU A 4 19.73 25.41 -5.84
C LEU A 4 20.11 26.89 -5.74
N ARG A 5 20.36 27.38 -4.52
CA ARG A 5 20.77 28.77 -4.26
C ARG A 5 22.22 29.02 -4.69
N GLU A 6 23.09 28.02 -4.59
CA GLU A 6 24.48 28.09 -5.06
C GLU A 6 24.60 28.14 -6.59
N ARG A 7 23.61 27.61 -7.33
CA ARG A 7 23.55 27.67 -8.80
C ARG A 7 22.97 28.98 -9.36
N GLY A 8 22.74 30.00 -8.52
CA GLY A 8 22.17 31.28 -8.94
C GLY A 8 20.70 31.22 -9.39
N GLN A 9 20.03 30.07 -9.22
CA GLN A 9 18.61 29.92 -9.53
C GLN A 9 17.77 30.42 -8.35
N VAL A 10 17.28 31.66 -8.46
CA VAL A 10 16.28 32.22 -7.55
C VAL A 10 14.96 31.50 -7.81
N THR A 11 14.76 30.35 -7.16
CA THR A 11 13.51 29.59 -7.26
C THR A 11 12.49 30.21 -6.31
N GLU A 12 11.90 31.33 -6.73
CA GLU A 12 10.81 31.95 -5.99
C GLU A 12 9.49 31.21 -6.26
N LEU A 13 8.78 30.90 -5.18
CA LEU A 13 7.46 30.29 -5.25
C LEU A 13 6.45 31.34 -5.72
N ASN A 14 5.99 31.20 -6.96
CA ASN A 14 5.09 32.15 -7.57
C ASN A 14 3.62 31.86 -7.22
N PHE A 15 2.91 32.87 -6.72
CA PHE A 15 1.47 32.86 -6.48
C PHE A 15 0.78 33.72 -7.53
N GLU A 16 0.16 33.09 -8.52
CA GLU A 16 -0.33 33.78 -9.72
C GLU A 16 -1.59 34.62 -9.50
N THR A 17 -2.34 34.35 -8.45
CA THR A 17 -3.60 35.04 -8.13
C THR A 17 -3.63 35.45 -6.66
N VAL A 18 -4.46 36.44 -6.34
CA VAL A 18 -4.70 36.89 -4.96
C VAL A 18 -5.29 35.76 -4.10
N SER A 19 -6.07 34.84 -4.70
CA SER A 19 -6.64 33.67 -4.01
C SER A 19 -5.65 32.51 -3.85
N ALA A 20 -4.56 32.47 -4.60
CA ALA A 20 -3.71 31.27 -4.72
C ALA A 20 -3.17 30.78 -3.37
N ALA A 21 -2.80 31.70 -2.48
CA ALA A 21 -2.33 31.36 -1.14
C ALA A 21 -3.44 30.76 -0.25
N PHE A 22 -4.67 31.25 -0.39
CA PHE A 22 -5.83 30.70 0.31
C PHE A 22 -6.17 29.30 -0.23
N ASP A 23 -6.26 29.15 -1.55
CA ASP A 23 -6.56 27.87 -2.21
C ASP A 23 -5.54 26.80 -1.85
N LEU A 24 -4.26 27.17 -1.80
CA LEU A 24 -3.18 26.28 -1.39
C LEU A 24 -3.34 25.81 0.06
N LYS A 25 -3.61 26.73 1.00
CA LYS A 25 -3.83 26.40 2.41
C LYS A 25 -5.02 25.47 2.59
N LEU A 26 -6.11 25.72 1.88
CA LEU A 26 -7.31 24.90 1.91
C LEU A 26 -7.06 23.48 1.34
N LYS A 27 -6.32 23.38 0.23
CA LYS A 27 -5.90 22.06 -0.29
C LYS A 27 -5.00 21.30 0.68
N LEU A 28 -4.03 21.99 1.30
CA LEU A 28 -3.11 21.38 2.27
C LEU A 28 -3.84 20.91 3.52
N SER A 29 -4.80 21.68 4.05
CA SER A 29 -5.56 21.26 5.22
C SER A 29 -6.48 20.06 4.92
N MET A 30 -7.14 20.06 3.76
CA MET A 30 -7.92 18.91 3.29
C MET A 30 -7.04 17.67 3.11
N PHE A 31 -5.87 17.84 2.51
CA PHE A 31 -4.91 16.76 2.30
C PHE A 31 -4.37 16.18 3.61
N ALA A 32 -3.99 17.04 4.57
CA ALA A 32 -3.56 16.60 5.90
C ALA A 32 -4.69 15.85 6.62
N GLY A 33 -5.92 16.35 6.55
CA GLY A 33 -7.11 15.66 7.08
C GLY A 33 -7.31 14.28 6.44
N PHE A 34 -7.11 14.16 5.13
CA PHE A 34 -7.16 12.88 4.44
C PHE A 34 -6.11 11.89 4.96
N ILE A 35 -4.85 12.32 5.10
CA ILE A 35 -3.79 11.46 5.66
C ILE A 35 -4.13 11.01 7.07
N ILE A 36 -4.54 11.94 7.95
CA ILE A 36 -4.85 11.63 9.36
C ILE A 36 -6.04 10.67 9.45
N THR A 37 -7.02 10.78 8.55
CA THR A 37 -8.19 9.90 8.52
C THR A 37 -7.94 8.56 7.82
N THR A 38 -6.73 8.30 7.30
CA THR A 38 -6.39 7.01 6.67
C THR A 38 -6.78 5.78 7.51
N PRO A 39 -6.53 5.71 8.83
CA PRO A 39 -6.93 4.56 9.63
C PRO A 39 -8.45 4.33 9.55
N TRP A 40 -9.24 5.40 9.51
CA TRP A 40 -10.68 5.29 9.35
C TRP A 40 -11.07 4.73 7.97
N TRP A 41 -10.44 5.19 6.89
CA TRP A 41 -10.69 4.68 5.53
C TRP A 41 -10.35 3.19 5.41
N VAL A 42 -9.19 2.79 5.92
CA VAL A 42 -8.76 1.39 5.91
C VAL A 42 -9.74 0.54 6.72
N TYR A 43 -10.16 1.02 7.90
CA TYR A 43 -11.18 0.33 8.69
C TYR A 43 -12.49 0.16 7.93
N GLN A 44 -12.99 1.19 7.26
CA GLN A 44 -14.24 1.12 6.51
C GLN A 44 -14.18 0.10 5.36
N ILE A 45 -13.04 0.04 4.64
CA ILE A 45 -12.83 -0.96 3.59
C ILE A 45 -12.89 -2.38 4.19
N TRP A 46 -12.20 -2.63 5.30
CA TRP A 46 -12.24 -3.94 5.97
C TRP A 46 -13.58 -4.24 6.62
N ALA A 47 -14.26 -3.24 7.18
CA ALA A 47 -15.58 -3.38 7.78
C ALA A 47 -16.65 -3.70 6.73
N PHE A 48 -16.46 -3.25 5.48
CA PHE A 48 -17.32 -3.64 4.36
C PHE A 48 -17.10 -5.10 3.93
N ILE A 49 -15.87 -5.61 4.04
CA ILE A 49 -15.55 -7.01 3.75
C ILE A 49 -15.90 -7.92 4.95
N ALA A 50 -15.88 -7.39 6.17
CA ALA A 50 -16.19 -8.08 7.44
C ALA A 50 -17.51 -8.88 7.48
N PRO A 51 -18.60 -8.55 6.76
CA PRO A 51 -19.80 -9.38 6.70
C PRO A 51 -19.52 -10.77 6.10
N ALA A 52 -18.50 -10.89 5.25
CA ALA A 52 -18.06 -12.17 4.69
C ALA A 52 -17.20 -13.01 5.67
N LEU A 53 -16.80 -12.44 6.82
CA LEU A 53 -15.92 -13.10 7.79
C LEU A 53 -16.72 -13.75 8.92
N LYS A 54 -16.16 -14.80 9.53
CA LYS A 54 -16.75 -15.44 10.71
C LYS A 54 -16.75 -14.46 11.89
N LYS A 55 -17.71 -14.58 12.81
CA LYS A 55 -17.84 -13.68 13.98
C LYS A 55 -16.55 -13.54 14.81
N ARG A 56 -15.74 -14.60 14.88
CA ARG A 56 -14.44 -14.62 15.58
C ARG A 56 -13.31 -13.92 14.83
N GLU A 57 -13.46 -13.66 13.54
CA GLU A 57 -12.44 -13.07 12.67
C GLU A 57 -12.59 -11.55 12.54
N LYS A 58 -13.65 -10.96 13.10
CA LYS A 58 -13.88 -9.51 13.10
C LYS A 58 -12.75 -8.72 13.78
N ALA A 59 -12.03 -9.33 14.72
CA ALA A 59 -10.86 -8.72 15.35
C ALA A 59 -9.71 -8.45 14.35
N TYR A 60 -9.62 -9.24 13.28
CA TYR A 60 -8.63 -9.01 12.22
C TYR A 60 -8.84 -7.67 11.53
N ALA A 61 -10.08 -7.19 11.37
CA ALA A 61 -10.34 -5.89 10.77
C ALA A 61 -9.59 -4.75 11.50
N ILE A 62 -9.50 -4.82 12.84
CA ILE A 62 -8.76 -3.84 13.65
C ILE A 62 -7.25 -3.97 13.43
N ILE A 63 -6.72 -5.21 13.42
CA ILE A 63 -5.30 -5.46 13.19
C ILE A 63 -4.88 -4.97 11.80
N PHE A 64 -5.65 -5.30 10.76
CA PHE A 64 -5.42 -4.82 9.40
C PHE A 64 -5.56 -3.30 9.28
N THR A 65 -6.45 -2.68 10.06
CA THR A 65 -6.55 -1.22 10.14
C THR A 65 -5.28 -0.59 10.66
N ILE A 66 -4.76 -1.08 11.79
CA ILE A 66 -3.53 -0.56 12.39
C ILE A 66 -2.34 -0.81 11.46
N ALA A 67 -2.23 -2.02 10.92
CA ALA A 67 -1.19 -2.36 9.96
C ALA A 67 -1.26 -1.46 8.73
N GLY A 68 -2.45 -1.21 8.18
CA GLY A 68 -2.65 -0.33 7.02
C GLY A 68 -2.35 1.12 7.31
N ALA A 69 -2.68 1.63 8.49
CA ALA A 69 -2.27 2.96 8.93
C ALA A 69 -0.74 3.11 8.96
N ILE A 70 -0.04 2.12 9.54
CA ILE A 70 1.43 2.11 9.60
C ILE A 70 2.02 2.01 8.18
N LEU A 71 1.50 1.11 7.35
CA LEU A 71 2.00 0.90 5.99
C LEU A 71 1.77 2.12 5.10
N PHE A 72 0.61 2.76 5.20
CA PHE A 72 0.32 4.00 4.50
C PHE A 72 1.23 5.13 4.98
N ALA A 73 1.43 5.27 6.31
CA ALA A 73 2.35 6.26 6.86
C ALA A 73 3.79 6.03 6.39
N ALA A 74 4.23 4.77 6.32
CA ALA A 74 5.53 4.39 5.78
C ALA A 74 5.65 4.74 4.29
N GLY A 75 4.64 4.42 3.47
CA GLY A 75 4.60 4.80 2.06
C GLY A 75 4.59 6.33 1.88
N ALA A 76 3.77 7.03 2.65
CA ALA A 76 3.72 8.49 2.64
C ALA A 76 5.10 9.09 3.00
N ALA A 77 5.76 8.59 4.04
CA ALA A 77 7.10 9.02 4.44
C ALA A 77 8.13 8.80 3.31
N VAL A 78 8.07 7.67 2.62
CA VAL A 78 8.90 7.40 1.44
C VAL A 78 8.62 8.41 0.32
N GLY A 79 7.36 8.72 0.03
CA GLY A 79 6.98 9.74 -0.96
C GLY A 79 7.53 11.13 -0.61
N ILE A 80 7.48 11.52 0.67
CA ILE A 80 8.06 12.78 1.16
C ILE A 80 9.59 12.79 0.95
N TRP A 81 10.26 11.68 1.25
CA TRP A 81 11.71 11.55 1.11
C TRP A 81 12.18 11.56 -0.35
N ILE A 82 11.36 11.07 -1.27
CA ILE A 82 11.64 11.06 -2.72
C ILE A 82 11.43 12.43 -3.36
N MET A 83 10.51 13.25 -2.83
CA MET A 83 10.20 14.58 -3.37
C MET A 83 11.42 15.45 -3.76
N PRO A 84 12.44 15.66 -2.90
CA PRO A 84 13.59 16.48 -3.27
C PRO A 84 14.36 15.91 -4.46
N HIS A 85 14.53 14.59 -4.55
CA HIS A 85 15.19 13.92 -5.66
C HIS A 85 14.37 14.07 -6.95
N ALA A 86 13.06 13.90 -6.87
CA ALA A 86 12.15 14.12 -7.98
C ALA A 86 12.26 15.54 -8.54
N VAL A 87 12.28 16.54 -7.66
CA VAL A 87 12.45 17.95 -8.06
C VAL A 87 13.80 18.17 -8.70
N GLN A 88 14.90 17.70 -8.10
CA GLN A 88 16.25 17.81 -8.66
C GLN A 88 16.37 17.19 -10.05
N ILE A 89 15.78 16.02 -10.26
CA ILE A 89 15.78 15.35 -11.56
C ILE A 89 14.98 16.17 -12.57
N LEU A 90 13.76 16.61 -12.22
CA LEU A 90 12.94 17.43 -13.12
C LEU A 90 13.63 18.75 -13.48
N THR A 91 14.30 19.40 -12.52
CA THR A 91 15.00 20.65 -12.78
C THR A 91 16.29 20.45 -13.58
N SER A 92 16.91 19.26 -13.54
CA SER A 92 18.10 18.95 -14.33
C SER A 92 17.86 18.93 -15.84
N PHE A 93 16.61 18.74 -16.29
CA PHE A 93 16.25 18.81 -17.70
C PHE A 93 16.12 20.25 -18.21
N ALA A 94 16.03 21.24 -17.32
CA ALA A 94 15.94 22.63 -17.72
C ALA A 94 17.33 23.16 -18.17
N PRO A 95 17.41 23.87 -19.30
CA PRO A 95 18.66 24.51 -19.72
C PRO A 95 19.20 25.45 -18.64
N ALA A 96 20.53 25.52 -18.48
CA ALA A 96 21.16 26.39 -17.47
C ALA A 96 20.81 27.88 -17.65
N SER A 97 20.45 28.30 -18.87
CA SER A 97 20.03 29.67 -19.21
C SER A 97 18.54 29.95 -18.96
N ALA A 98 17.74 28.95 -18.57
CA ALA A 98 16.32 29.11 -18.36
C ALA A 98 16.02 29.64 -16.95
N VAL A 99 15.13 30.63 -16.86
CA VAL A 99 14.57 31.08 -15.58
C VAL A 99 13.41 30.14 -15.22
N MET A 100 13.55 29.41 -14.11
CA MET A 100 12.53 28.48 -13.66
C MET A 100 11.57 29.15 -12.67
N LEU A 101 10.38 29.51 -13.16
CA LEU A 101 9.30 30.03 -12.33
C LEU A 101 8.43 28.88 -11.82
N MET A 102 8.66 28.45 -10.58
CA MET A 102 7.91 27.37 -9.97
C MET A 102 6.58 27.87 -9.40
N LYS A 103 5.46 27.45 -10.00
CA LYS A 103 4.13 27.78 -9.47
C LYS A 103 3.85 26.99 -8.19
N SER A 104 3.54 27.68 -7.11
CA SER A 104 3.29 27.07 -5.79
C SER A 104 2.22 25.98 -5.85
N ASN A 105 1.08 26.26 -6.48
CA ASN A 105 -0.03 25.31 -6.57
C ASN A 105 0.35 24.02 -7.32
N MET A 106 1.14 24.11 -8.39
CA MET A 106 1.58 22.93 -9.15
C MET A 106 2.57 22.10 -8.33
N TYR A 107 3.55 22.75 -7.67
CA TYR A 107 4.52 22.09 -6.81
C TYR A 107 3.84 21.29 -5.69
N PHE A 108 2.94 21.92 -4.93
CA PHE A 108 2.27 21.25 -3.83
C PHE A 108 1.25 20.21 -4.30
N SER A 109 0.58 20.41 -5.43
CA SER A 109 -0.31 19.37 -6.01
C SER A 109 0.49 18.14 -6.44
N PHE A 110 1.67 18.35 -7.02
CA PHE A 110 2.60 17.27 -7.36
C PHE A 110 3.09 16.54 -6.09
N TYR A 111 3.50 17.28 -5.06
CA TYR A 111 3.88 16.72 -3.75
C TYR A 111 2.77 15.86 -3.14
N MET A 112 1.56 16.39 -3.04
CA MET A 112 0.41 15.67 -2.47
C MET A 112 0.12 14.39 -3.26
N ARG A 113 0.12 14.46 -4.60
CA ARG A 113 -0.10 13.30 -5.46
C ARG A 113 0.98 12.24 -5.24
N LEU A 114 2.24 12.64 -5.19
CA LEU A 114 3.37 11.73 -4.96
C LEU A 114 3.20 11.01 -3.61
N VAL A 115 2.96 11.74 -2.53
CA VAL A 115 2.75 11.18 -1.19
C VAL A 115 1.57 10.21 -1.16
N LEU A 116 0.45 10.55 -1.79
CA LEU A 116 -0.71 9.65 -1.87
C LEU A 116 -0.42 8.38 -2.64
N VAL A 117 0.22 8.50 -3.79
CA VAL A 117 0.54 7.35 -4.65
C VAL A 117 1.41 6.36 -3.90
N PHE A 118 2.47 6.82 -3.23
CA PHE A 118 3.31 5.93 -2.42
C PHE A 118 2.56 5.34 -1.22
N GLY A 119 1.80 6.16 -0.49
CA GLY A 119 0.97 5.67 0.64
C GLY A 119 -0.02 4.59 0.22
N MET A 120 -0.77 4.82 -0.87
CA MET A 120 -1.75 3.86 -1.39
C MET A 120 -1.09 2.61 -1.97
N SER A 121 0.06 2.74 -2.63
CA SER A 121 0.83 1.60 -3.16
C SER A 121 1.14 0.57 -2.08
N PHE A 122 1.50 1.05 -0.89
CA PHE A 122 1.92 0.21 0.22
C PHE A 122 0.72 -0.54 0.84
N LEU A 123 -0.51 -0.09 0.61
CA LEU A 123 -1.71 -0.82 1.03
C LEU A 123 -2.00 -2.06 0.16
N ILE A 124 -1.48 -2.12 -1.08
CA ILE A 124 -1.76 -3.24 -2.00
C ILE A 124 -1.25 -4.58 -1.43
N PRO A 125 0.02 -4.72 -0.99
CA PRO A 125 0.50 -5.94 -0.35
C PRO A 125 -0.30 -6.34 0.89
N LEU A 126 -0.75 -5.37 1.70
CA LEU A 126 -1.59 -5.64 2.87
C LEU A 126 -2.95 -6.23 2.46
N ALA A 127 -3.56 -5.70 1.40
CA ALA A 127 -4.80 -6.25 0.86
C ALA A 127 -4.63 -7.71 0.44
N MET A 128 -3.48 -8.07 -0.15
CA MET A 128 -3.20 -9.47 -0.52
C MET A 128 -3.11 -10.40 0.70
N VAL A 129 -2.47 -9.97 1.80
CA VAL A 129 -2.46 -10.74 3.06
C VAL A 129 -3.88 -10.95 3.57
N GLY A 130 -4.72 -9.91 3.51
CA GLY A 130 -6.09 -10.04 3.95
C GLY A 130 -6.92 -10.94 3.03
N LEU A 131 -6.73 -10.94 1.71
CA LEU A 131 -7.36 -11.92 0.81
C LEU A 131 -6.94 -13.36 1.14
N ASN A 132 -5.69 -13.58 1.54
CA ASN A 132 -5.23 -14.88 2.03
C ASN A 132 -5.94 -15.29 3.32
N GLN A 133 -6.11 -14.36 4.25
CA GLN A 133 -6.85 -14.59 5.50
C GLN A 133 -8.32 -14.99 5.26
N LEU A 134 -8.90 -14.57 4.13
CA LEU A 134 -10.24 -14.95 3.70
C LEU A 134 -10.29 -16.29 2.96
N ASN A 135 -9.16 -16.99 2.83
CA ASN A 135 -9.00 -18.18 2.00
C ASN A 135 -9.36 -17.97 0.52
N ILE A 136 -9.37 -16.72 0.04
CA ILE A 136 -9.64 -16.39 -1.38
C ILE A 136 -8.38 -16.62 -2.22
N LEU A 137 -7.20 -16.34 -1.65
CA LEU A 137 -5.93 -16.40 -2.36
C LEU A 137 -4.88 -17.10 -1.51
N ARG A 138 -4.44 -18.31 -1.89
CA ARG A 138 -3.36 -19.03 -1.19
C ARG A 138 -1.98 -18.46 -1.48
N ALA A 139 -1.08 -18.58 -0.51
CA ALA A 139 0.33 -18.17 -0.62
C ALA A 139 1.07 -18.83 -1.79
N GLU A 140 0.78 -20.10 -2.08
CA GLU A 140 1.35 -20.80 -3.25
C GLU A 140 0.96 -20.16 -4.58
N THR A 141 -0.28 -19.66 -4.66
CA THR A 141 -0.79 -18.99 -5.86
C THR A 141 -0.11 -17.64 -6.04
N MET A 142 0.08 -16.89 -4.95
CA MET A 142 0.86 -15.66 -4.94
C MET A 142 2.29 -15.96 -5.42
N LEU A 143 2.95 -16.96 -4.85
CA LEU A 143 4.32 -17.29 -5.23
C LEU A 143 4.44 -17.72 -6.70
N LYS A 144 3.53 -18.53 -7.22
CA LYS A 144 3.47 -18.89 -8.66
C LYS A 144 3.23 -17.65 -9.55
N GLY A 145 2.44 -16.70 -9.07
CA GLY A 145 2.12 -15.43 -9.73
C GLY A 145 3.18 -14.33 -9.63
N TRP A 146 4.38 -14.61 -9.10
CA TRP A 146 5.40 -13.57 -8.84
C TRP A 146 5.75 -12.70 -10.06
N ARG A 147 5.76 -13.28 -11.27
CA ARG A 147 6.03 -12.52 -12.51
C ARG A 147 4.96 -11.46 -12.76
N TRP A 148 3.70 -11.79 -12.52
CA TRP A 148 2.58 -10.85 -12.64
C TRP A 148 2.59 -9.80 -11.53
N ALA A 149 3.05 -10.16 -10.33
CA ALA A 149 3.26 -9.19 -9.26
C ALA A 149 4.34 -8.15 -9.62
N VAL A 150 5.47 -8.59 -10.21
CA VAL A 150 6.51 -7.69 -10.73
C VAL A 150 5.94 -6.77 -11.80
N VAL A 151 5.30 -7.31 -12.83
CA VAL A 151 4.72 -6.50 -13.92
C VAL A 151 3.71 -5.51 -13.36
N SER A 152 2.80 -5.95 -12.49
CA SER A 152 1.77 -5.09 -11.91
C SER A 152 2.36 -3.98 -11.04
N ALA A 153 3.41 -4.26 -10.26
CA ALA A 153 4.09 -3.25 -9.45
C ALA A 153 4.75 -2.17 -10.32
N PHE A 154 5.43 -2.57 -11.40
CA PHE A 154 6.03 -1.62 -12.34
C PHE A 154 5.00 -0.84 -13.14
N VAL A 155 3.94 -1.48 -13.61
CA VAL A 155 2.83 -0.81 -14.31
C VAL A 155 2.12 0.17 -13.38
N PHE A 156 1.85 -0.22 -12.13
CA PHE A 156 1.26 0.67 -11.15
C PHE A 156 2.18 1.86 -10.88
N ALA A 157 3.48 1.62 -10.65
CA ALA A 157 4.45 2.69 -10.44
C ALA A 157 4.52 3.64 -11.64
N ALA A 158 4.47 3.11 -12.87
CA ALA A 158 4.51 3.90 -14.10
C ALA A 158 3.25 4.77 -14.30
N VAL A 159 2.06 4.23 -14.02
CA VAL A 159 0.79 4.93 -14.21
C VAL A 159 0.52 5.92 -13.08
N ALA A 160 0.86 5.55 -11.85
CA ALA A 160 0.54 6.33 -10.67
C ALA A 160 1.56 7.47 -10.46
N ASN A 161 2.82 7.26 -10.83
CA ASN A 161 3.85 8.29 -10.70
C ASN A 161 3.76 9.27 -11.89
N PRO A 162 3.53 10.58 -11.65
CA PRO A 162 3.54 11.56 -12.72
C PRO A 162 4.96 11.89 -13.24
N LEU A 163 6.01 11.35 -12.61
CA LEU A 163 7.40 11.54 -13.01
C LEU A 163 7.78 10.57 -14.14
N PRO A 164 8.29 11.07 -15.28
CA PRO A 164 8.95 10.23 -16.27
C PRO A 164 10.40 9.90 -15.82
N ASP A 165 10.54 9.32 -14.63
CA ASP A 165 11.85 8.96 -14.06
C ASP A 165 11.91 7.46 -13.72
N PRO A 166 12.78 6.68 -14.41
CA PRO A 166 12.98 5.27 -14.13
C PRO A 166 13.45 4.98 -12.70
N TRP A 167 14.19 5.89 -12.04
CA TRP A 167 14.77 5.62 -10.73
C TRP A 167 13.71 5.59 -9.64
N ASN A 168 12.92 6.66 -9.52
CA ASN A 168 11.85 6.75 -8.52
C ASN A 168 10.77 5.69 -8.75
N MET A 169 10.44 5.39 -10.01
CA MET A 169 9.51 4.33 -10.38
C MET A 169 10.02 2.95 -9.96
N THR A 170 11.29 2.64 -10.25
CA THR A 170 11.91 1.36 -9.89
C THR A 170 11.99 1.19 -8.38
N PHE A 171 12.34 2.25 -7.65
CA PHE A 171 12.37 2.22 -6.19
C PHE A 171 10.99 1.92 -5.59
N GLN A 172 9.94 2.58 -6.10
CA GLN A 172 8.57 2.31 -5.67
C GLN A 172 8.17 0.85 -5.94
N ALA A 173 8.42 0.36 -7.16
CA ALA A 173 8.10 -1.01 -7.53
C ALA A 173 8.86 -2.03 -6.66
N LEU A 174 10.15 -1.79 -6.39
CA LEU A 174 10.95 -2.64 -5.51
C LEU A 174 10.47 -2.63 -4.06
N ALA A 175 10.08 -1.46 -3.54
CA ALA A 175 9.48 -1.36 -2.20
C ALA A 175 8.18 -2.16 -2.12
N MET A 176 7.31 -2.04 -3.12
CA MET A 176 6.09 -2.84 -3.23
C MET A 176 6.38 -4.34 -3.34
N LEU A 177 7.39 -4.74 -4.12
CA LEU A 177 7.77 -6.14 -4.28
C LEU A 177 8.37 -6.72 -3.00
N THR A 178 9.10 -5.91 -2.23
CA THR A 178 9.61 -6.31 -0.92
C THR A 178 8.45 -6.58 0.03
N LEU A 179 7.49 -5.67 0.10
CA LEU A 179 6.28 -5.85 0.89
C LEU A 179 5.43 -7.03 0.39
N TYR A 180 5.39 -7.26 -0.91
CA TYR A 180 4.73 -8.41 -1.51
C TYR A 180 5.36 -9.73 -1.06
N LEU A 181 6.69 -9.84 -1.08
CA LEU A 181 7.39 -11.03 -0.59
C LEU A 181 7.16 -11.25 0.91
N LEU A 182 7.15 -10.18 1.71
CA LEU A 182 6.76 -10.25 3.12
C LEU A 182 5.31 -10.73 3.28
N ALA A 183 4.39 -10.23 2.45
CA ALA A 183 2.99 -10.65 2.43
C ALA A 183 2.86 -12.14 2.08
N VAL A 184 3.60 -12.63 1.08
CA VAL A 184 3.66 -14.06 0.74
C VAL A 184 4.17 -14.88 1.92
N GLY A 185 5.23 -14.41 2.61
CA GLY A 185 5.77 -15.10 3.78
C GLY A 185 4.77 -15.21 4.94
N ILE A 186 4.07 -14.12 5.26
CA ILE A 186 3.01 -14.10 6.28
C ILE A 186 1.88 -15.05 5.89
N SER A 187 1.46 -15.00 4.62
CA SER A 187 0.39 -15.84 4.06
C SER A 187 0.76 -17.33 4.10
N TYR A 188 2.01 -17.67 3.81
CA TYR A 188 2.49 -19.06 3.87
C TYR A 188 2.44 -19.63 5.29
N ILE A 189 2.78 -18.81 6.31
CA ILE A 189 2.66 -19.21 7.72
C ILE A 189 1.19 -19.40 8.10
N HIS A 190 0.30 -18.54 7.60
CA HIS A 190 -1.14 -18.65 7.81
C HIS A 190 -1.69 -19.95 7.21
N ASP A 191 -1.44 -20.20 5.92
CA ASP A 191 -1.91 -21.39 5.19
C ASP A 191 -1.45 -22.68 5.89
N ARG A 192 -0.17 -22.75 6.26
CA ARG A 192 0.37 -23.93 6.96
C ARG A 192 -0.28 -24.17 8.33
N ARG A 193 -0.70 -23.12 9.04
CA ARG A 193 -1.44 -23.26 10.31
C ARG A 193 -2.88 -23.71 10.07
N HIS A 194 -3.51 -23.18 9.02
CA HIS A 194 -4.87 -23.53 8.64
C HIS A 194 -4.97 -25.00 8.20
N ASP A 195 -4.12 -25.44 7.27
CA ASP A 195 -4.11 -26.81 6.74
C ASP A 195 -3.84 -27.84 7.86
N LYS A 196 -2.94 -27.53 8.80
CA LYS A 196 -2.70 -28.39 9.98
C LYS A 196 -3.92 -28.51 10.90
N LYS A 197 -4.74 -27.46 10.99
CA LYS A 197 -5.95 -27.48 11.82
C LYS A 197 -7.03 -28.31 11.13
N GLN A 198 -7.22 -28.11 9.84
CA GLN A 198 -8.18 -28.89 9.04
C GLN A 198 -7.86 -30.39 9.05
N ALA A 199 -6.59 -30.75 8.81
CA ALA A 199 -6.18 -32.17 8.84
C ALA A 199 -6.40 -32.84 10.21
N LYS A 200 -6.30 -32.10 11.31
CA LYS A 200 -6.63 -32.60 12.66
C LYS A 200 -8.13 -32.80 12.84
N GLU A 201 -8.92 -31.82 12.42
CA GLU A 201 -10.39 -31.89 12.49
C GLU A 201 -10.92 -33.06 11.64
N GLU A 202 -10.38 -33.26 10.43
CA GLU A 202 -10.71 -34.41 9.57
C GLU A 202 -10.34 -35.74 10.24
N ALA A 203 -9.13 -35.86 10.80
CA ALA A 203 -8.71 -37.08 11.49
C ALA A 203 -9.55 -37.37 12.76
N GLU A 204 -9.96 -36.34 13.50
CA GLU A 204 -10.86 -36.47 14.65
C GLU A 204 -12.28 -36.90 14.21
N LEU A 205 -12.76 -36.38 13.08
CA LEU A 205 -14.05 -36.74 12.49
C LEU A 205 -14.05 -38.19 12.01
N ASP A 206 -13.01 -38.61 11.28
CA ASP A 206 -12.84 -39.99 10.81
C ASP A 206 -12.73 -40.97 11.98
N ALA A 207 -11.98 -40.61 13.03
CA ALA A 207 -11.89 -41.42 14.24
C ALA A 207 -13.23 -41.49 15.00
N ALA A 208 -14.04 -40.42 14.98
CA ALA A 208 -15.37 -40.42 15.57
C ALA A 208 -16.35 -41.29 14.76
N LEU A 209 -16.33 -41.20 13.43
CA LEU A 209 -17.14 -42.04 12.54
C LEU A 209 -16.81 -43.52 12.71
N ALA A 210 -15.53 -43.89 12.75
CA ALA A 210 -15.11 -45.27 12.98
C ALA A 210 -15.62 -45.85 14.31
N ARG A 211 -15.69 -45.03 15.38
CA ARG A 211 -16.24 -45.44 16.68
C ARG A 211 -17.75 -45.64 16.65
N LEU A 212 -18.48 -44.91 15.79
CA LEU A 212 -19.91 -45.10 15.61
C LEU A 212 -20.19 -46.40 14.87
N ASP A 213 -19.44 -46.68 13.79
CA ASP A 213 -19.56 -47.93 13.02
C ASP A 213 -19.27 -49.19 13.88
N GLU A 214 -18.30 -49.12 14.79
CA GLU A 214 -18.03 -50.20 15.75
C GLU A 214 -19.14 -50.41 16.77
N LYS A 215 -19.86 -49.34 17.14
CA LYS A 215 -20.94 -49.39 18.12
C LYS A 215 -22.20 -50.00 17.51
N ASP A 216 -22.56 -49.59 16.30
CA ASP A 216 -23.73 -50.14 15.58
C ASP A 216 -23.56 -51.65 15.33
N LYS A 217 -22.34 -52.11 14.99
CA LYS A 217 -22.03 -53.55 14.85
C LYS A 217 -22.13 -54.37 16.15
N LYS A 218 -22.13 -53.73 17.31
CA LYS A 218 -22.22 -54.40 18.62
C LYS A 218 -23.65 -54.49 19.14
N ASP A 219 -24.54 -53.65 18.61
CA ASP A 219 -25.94 -53.56 19.04
C ASP A 219 -26.88 -54.41 18.13
N ASP A 220 -26.40 -54.89 16.96
CA ASP A 220 -27.01 -55.92 16.08
C ASP A 220 -26.53 -57.35 16.42
#